data_AF-A0A7T5RRD9-F1
#
_entry.id   AF-A0A7T5RRD9-F1
#
_cell.length_a   1.000
_cell.length_b   1.000
_cell.length_c   1.000
_cell.angle_alpha   90.00
_cell.angle_beta   90.00
_cell.angle_gamma   90.00
#
_symmetry.space_group_name_H-M   'P 1'
#
loop_
_entity.id
_entity.type
_entity.pdbx_description
1 polymer ?
#
loop_
_entity_poly.entity_id
_entity_poly.type
_entity_poly.pdbx_seq_one_letter_code
_entity_poly.pdbx_strand_id
1 'polypeptide(L)'
;MQTLKGKWTSRFIWAATIQGFFAVMWTLFIVNPWYQLFGQVAPSRMIALGSAGSWFAFGYILYIMIGVIAVAVTGLFYYFIEEIMGKVYAGFTNALAWMHFVFMNIGVAGSTWALMYAGYEGGSYLAQHGVSNATAIGYAHVNILSPWVTPIGYMVGVAVLGAILGGLGYLLRSRMK
;
A
#
# COMPACT_ATOMS: atom_id res chain seq x y z
N MET A 1 -0.91 -20.34 -35.08
CA MET A 1 -1.75 -19.62 -34.09
C MET A 1 -0.94 -18.47 -33.54
N GLN A 2 -1.32 -17.21 -33.82
CA GLN A 2 -0.78 -16.08 -33.06
C GLN A 2 -1.36 -16.17 -31.65
N THR A 3 -0.52 -16.40 -30.65
CA THR A 3 -0.91 -16.26 -29.25
C THR A 3 -1.25 -14.80 -29.02
N LEU A 4 -2.53 -14.48 -28.83
CA LEU A 4 -2.96 -13.17 -28.37
C LEU A 4 -2.40 -12.98 -26.95
N LYS A 5 -1.20 -12.41 -26.84
CA LYS A 5 -0.45 -12.35 -25.59
C LYS A 5 -1.12 -11.37 -24.63
N GLY A 6 -1.51 -11.86 -23.46
CA GLY A 6 -2.03 -11.04 -22.38
C GLY A 6 -1.02 -9.98 -21.95
N LYS A 7 -1.46 -8.74 -21.74
CA LYS A 7 -0.57 -7.64 -21.30
C LYS A 7 -0.75 -7.32 -19.82
N TRP A 8 -1.89 -7.67 -19.24
CA TRP A 8 -2.26 -7.24 -17.90
C TRP A 8 -1.52 -7.98 -16.81
N THR A 9 -1.32 -9.29 -17.01
CA THR A 9 -0.48 -10.10 -16.13
C THR A 9 0.89 -9.43 -15.89
N SER A 10 1.59 -9.10 -16.98
CA SER A 10 2.93 -8.49 -16.88
C SER A 10 2.91 -7.14 -16.16
N ARG A 11 1.89 -6.31 -16.38
CA ARG A 11 1.77 -5.01 -15.71
C ARG A 11 1.63 -5.15 -14.20
N PHE A 12 0.76 -6.05 -13.72
CA PHE A 12 0.59 -6.27 -12.29
C PHE A 12 1.82 -6.91 -11.64
N ILE A 13 2.48 -7.84 -12.32
CA ILE A 13 3.75 -8.40 -11.83
C ILE A 13 4.83 -7.31 -11.71
N TRP A 14 4.99 -6.46 -12.73
CA TRP A 14 5.94 -5.34 -12.67
C TRP A 14 5.61 -4.35 -11.55
N ALA A 15 4.33 -4.00 -11.39
CA ALA A 15 3.91 -3.14 -10.30
C ALA A 15 4.24 -3.76 -8.93
N ALA A 16 3.93 -5.05 -8.72
CA ALA A 16 4.29 -5.74 -7.48
C ALA A 16 5.80 -5.79 -7.25
N THR A 17 6.61 -5.98 -8.29
CA THR A 17 8.08 -5.91 -8.18
C THR A 17 8.55 -4.54 -7.75
N ILE A 18 8.02 -3.46 -8.35
CA ILE A 18 8.36 -2.08 -7.98
C ILE A 18 7.91 -1.77 -6.54
N GLN A 19 6.70 -2.15 -6.17
CA GLN A 19 6.18 -1.98 -4.81
C GLN A 19 7.04 -2.76 -3.81
N GLY A 20 7.46 -3.98 -4.17
CA GLY A 20 8.37 -4.82 -3.38
C GLY A 20 9.76 -4.20 -3.21
N PHE A 21 10.30 -3.55 -4.24
CA PHE A 21 11.54 -2.78 -4.11
C PHE A 21 11.40 -1.65 -3.09
N PHE A 22 10.30 -0.89 -3.14
CA PHE A 22 10.03 0.12 -2.12
C PHE A 22 9.81 -0.48 -0.73
N ALA A 23 9.21 -1.68 -0.62
CA ALA A 23 9.09 -2.37 0.67
C ALA A 23 10.48 -2.67 1.24
N VAL A 24 11.44 -3.13 0.42
CA VAL A 24 12.84 -3.32 0.84
C VAL A 24 13.46 -1.99 1.30
N MET A 25 13.23 -0.89 0.57
CA MET A 25 13.71 0.43 1.01
C MET A 25 13.13 0.85 2.37
N TRP A 26 11.83 0.62 2.59
CA TRP A 26 11.20 0.85 3.88
C TRP A 26 11.78 -0.05 4.97
N THR A 27 12.04 -1.34 4.69
CA THR A 27 12.74 -2.23 5.63
C THR A 27 14.07 -1.65 6.04
N LEU A 28 14.88 -1.24 5.05
CA LEU A 28 16.19 -0.66 5.30
C LEU A 28 16.05 0.59 6.18
N PHE A 29 15.14 1.50 5.84
CA PHE A 29 14.84 2.68 6.66
C PHE A 29 14.48 2.31 8.11
N ILE A 30 13.66 1.29 8.33
CA ILE A 30 13.22 0.88 9.67
C ILE A 30 14.37 0.35 10.54
N VAL A 31 15.22 -0.51 9.96
CA VAL A 31 16.27 -1.22 10.70
C VAL A 31 17.62 -0.50 10.71
N ASN A 32 17.72 0.60 9.97
CA ASN A 32 18.97 1.32 9.77
C ASN A 32 19.56 1.80 11.13
N PRO A 33 20.80 1.43 11.47
CA PRO A 33 21.43 1.80 12.75
C PRO A 33 21.96 3.25 12.76
N TRP A 34 22.14 3.86 11.58
CA TRP A 34 22.75 5.17 11.39
C TRP A 34 21.95 6.32 12.02
N TYR A 35 20.65 6.15 12.33
CA TYR A 35 19.84 7.14 13.06
C TYR A 35 20.46 7.54 14.41
N GLN A 36 21.10 6.58 15.09
CA GLN A 36 21.74 6.82 16.38
C GLN A 36 22.93 7.78 16.28
N LEU A 37 23.59 7.84 15.12
CA LEU A 37 24.75 8.70 14.88
C LEU A 37 24.36 10.17 14.66
N PHE A 38 23.10 10.44 14.28
CA PHE A 38 22.58 11.79 14.04
C PHE A 38 21.63 12.29 15.14
N GLY A 39 21.59 11.60 16.29
CA GLY A 39 20.70 11.97 17.40
C GLY A 39 19.21 11.84 17.10
N GLN A 40 18.85 11.18 16.00
CA GLN A 40 17.46 10.94 15.61
C GLN A 40 16.94 9.66 16.23
N VAL A 41 15.64 9.63 16.50
CA VAL A 41 14.99 8.41 16.96
C VAL A 41 14.89 7.46 15.77
N ALA A 42 15.41 6.25 15.93
CA ALA A 42 15.29 5.23 14.89
C ALA A 42 13.82 4.80 14.72
N PRO A 43 13.31 4.59 13.50
CA PRO A 43 11.92 4.19 13.28
C PRO A 43 11.55 2.89 14.01
N SER A 44 12.48 1.93 14.09
CA SER A 44 12.30 0.70 14.88
C SER A 44 12.00 0.96 16.37
N ARG A 45 12.62 1.99 16.97
CA ARG A 45 12.32 2.37 18.36
C ARG A 45 10.93 2.99 18.48
N MET A 46 10.50 3.81 17.53
CA MET A 46 9.15 4.38 17.53
C MET A 46 8.08 3.28 17.46
N ILE A 47 8.30 2.29 16.60
CA ILE A 47 7.42 1.13 16.48
C ILE A 47 7.37 0.36 17.81
N ALA A 48 8.54 0.10 18.41
CA ALA A 48 8.64 -0.64 19.67
C ALA A 48 7.98 0.09 20.85
N LEU A 49 7.97 1.42 20.84
CA LEU A 49 7.33 2.25 21.86
C LEU A 49 5.79 2.26 21.77
N GLY A 50 5.22 1.88 20.62
CA GLY A 50 3.77 1.80 20.42
C GLY A 50 3.08 3.17 20.31
N SER A 51 1.80 3.23 20.70
CA SER A 51 0.98 4.44 20.62
C SER A 51 0.91 4.96 19.17
N ALA A 52 1.29 6.21 18.91
CA ALA A 52 1.34 6.76 17.56
C ALA A 52 2.28 5.98 16.62
N GLY A 53 3.37 5.41 17.15
CA GLY A 53 4.31 4.59 16.36
C GLY A 53 3.67 3.31 15.79
N SER A 54 2.55 2.84 16.36
CA SER A 54 1.82 1.69 15.82
C SER A 54 1.23 1.97 14.44
N TRP A 55 0.91 3.22 14.12
CA TRP A 55 0.45 3.59 12.77
C TRP A 55 1.51 3.29 11.71
N PHE A 56 2.79 3.49 12.06
CA PHE A 56 3.88 3.12 11.18
C PHE A 56 3.89 1.63 10.89
N ALA A 57 3.85 0.81 11.96
CA ALA A 57 3.86 -0.63 11.82
C ALA A 57 2.67 -1.15 11.00
N PHE A 58 1.47 -0.63 11.26
CA PHE A 58 0.27 -0.96 10.49
C PHE A 58 0.41 -0.57 9.01
N GLY A 59 0.94 0.63 8.72
CA GLY A 59 1.14 1.08 7.34
C GLY A 59 2.09 0.17 6.58
N TYR A 60 3.21 -0.18 7.21
CA TYR A 60 4.21 -1.05 6.62
C TYR A 60 3.69 -2.48 6.36
N ILE A 61 2.99 -3.07 7.35
CA ILE A 61 2.38 -4.40 7.19
C ILE A 61 1.34 -4.40 6.07
N LEU A 62 0.43 -3.40 6.06
CA LEU A 62 -0.59 -3.27 5.01
C LEU A 62 0.03 -3.04 3.64
N TYR A 63 1.14 -2.31 3.55
CA TYR A 63 1.85 -2.09 2.30
C TYR A 63 2.44 -3.39 1.74
N ILE A 64 3.05 -4.23 2.58
CA ILE A 64 3.51 -5.56 2.13
C ILE A 64 2.32 -6.43 1.70
N MET A 65 1.30 -6.53 2.55
CA MET A 65 0.17 -7.43 2.33
C MET A 65 -0.65 -7.03 1.09
N ILE A 66 -0.92 -5.74 0.93
CA ILE A 66 -1.81 -5.26 -0.13
C ILE A 66 -0.99 -4.74 -1.32
N GLY A 67 -0.01 -3.87 -1.08
CA GLY A 67 0.76 -3.21 -2.13
C GLY A 67 1.69 -4.15 -2.88
N VAL A 68 2.20 -5.19 -2.22
CA VAL A 68 3.08 -6.18 -2.84
C VAL A 68 2.33 -7.48 -3.11
N ILE A 69 1.86 -8.16 -2.07
CA ILE A 69 1.31 -9.51 -2.19
C ILE A 69 -0.02 -9.50 -2.95
N ALA A 70 -0.99 -8.68 -2.57
CA ALA A 70 -2.28 -8.66 -3.26
C ALA A 70 -2.17 -8.19 -4.71
N VAL A 71 -1.27 -7.24 -5.02
CA VAL A 71 -0.99 -6.83 -6.41
C VAL A 71 -0.37 -7.98 -7.22
N ALA A 72 0.55 -8.75 -6.64
CA ALA A 72 1.12 -9.94 -7.30
C ALA A 72 0.06 -11.02 -7.56
N VAL A 73 -0.77 -11.33 -6.55
CA VAL A 73 -1.89 -12.30 -6.66
C VAL A 73 -2.90 -11.83 -7.70
N THR A 74 -3.16 -10.53 -7.78
CA THR A 74 -4.01 -9.96 -8.82
C THR A 74 -3.46 -10.23 -10.22
N GLY A 75 -2.14 -10.17 -10.40
CA GLY A 75 -1.48 -10.60 -11.63
C GLY A 75 -1.83 -12.04 -12.03
N LEU A 76 -2.00 -12.95 -11.06
CA LEU A 76 -2.43 -14.34 -11.32
C LEU A 76 -3.89 -14.42 -11.81
N PHE A 77 -4.78 -13.55 -11.33
CA PHE A 77 -6.15 -13.48 -11.87
C PHE A 77 -6.16 -13.02 -13.33
N TYR A 78 -5.32 -12.03 -13.68
CA TYR A 78 -5.16 -11.62 -15.07
C TYR A 78 -4.53 -12.73 -15.92
N TYR A 79 -3.53 -13.45 -15.39
CA TYR A 79 -2.91 -14.59 -16.06
C TYR A 79 -3.93 -15.67 -16.38
N PHE A 80 -4.76 -16.03 -15.41
CA PHE A 80 -5.80 -17.03 -15.61
C PHE A 80 -6.75 -16.64 -16.74
N ILE A 81 -7.20 -15.39 -16.79
CA ILE A 81 -8.10 -14.92 -17.86
C ILE A 81 -7.40 -14.84 -19.23
N GLU A 82 -6.20 -14.26 -19.29
CA GLU A 82 -5.53 -13.99 -20.56
C GLU A 82 -4.88 -15.25 -21.15
N GLU A 83 -4.16 -16.03 -20.35
CA GLU A 83 -3.33 -17.15 -20.81
C GLU A 83 -4.05 -18.49 -20.67
N ILE A 84 -4.77 -18.74 -19.58
CA ILE A 84 -5.47 -20.04 -19.38
C ILE A 84 -6.81 -20.06 -20.13
N MET A 85 -7.61 -19.00 -20.02
CA MET A 85 -8.89 -18.91 -20.73
C MET A 85 -8.77 -18.37 -22.16
N GLY A 86 -7.61 -17.83 -22.55
CA GLY A 86 -7.38 -17.23 -23.88
C GLY A 86 -8.18 -15.94 -24.12
N LYS A 87 -8.67 -15.29 -23.06
CA LYS A 87 -9.62 -14.16 -23.16
C LYS A 87 -8.94 -12.83 -22.86
N VAL A 88 -8.27 -12.24 -23.85
CA VAL A 88 -7.61 -10.94 -23.69
C VAL A 88 -8.58 -9.80 -23.38
N TYR A 89 -8.29 -8.99 -22.36
CA TYR A 89 -9.08 -7.81 -22.00
C TYR A 89 -9.12 -6.79 -23.15
N ALA A 90 -10.31 -6.33 -23.51
CA ALA A 90 -10.54 -5.40 -24.62
C ALA A 90 -11.75 -4.48 -24.33
N GLY A 91 -11.81 -3.33 -25.00
CA GLY A 91 -12.90 -2.36 -24.85
C GLY A 91 -13.14 -1.98 -23.39
N PHE A 92 -14.37 -2.19 -22.90
CA PHE A 92 -14.77 -1.83 -21.55
C PHE A 92 -14.02 -2.61 -20.45
N THR A 93 -13.76 -3.91 -20.62
CA THR A 93 -13.03 -4.68 -19.60
C THR A 93 -11.56 -4.24 -19.51
N ASN A 94 -10.97 -3.78 -20.62
CA ASN A 94 -9.63 -3.19 -20.60
C ASN A 94 -9.60 -1.83 -19.88
N ALA A 95 -10.65 -1.02 -19.99
CA ALA A 95 -10.77 0.22 -19.21
C ALA A 95 -10.87 -0.08 -17.71
N LEU A 96 -11.69 -1.06 -17.32
CA LEU A 96 -11.78 -1.54 -15.93
C LEU A 96 -10.43 -2.03 -15.41
N ALA A 97 -9.67 -2.77 -16.21
CA ALA A 97 -8.33 -3.23 -15.83
C ALA A 97 -7.33 -2.08 -15.63
N TRP A 98 -7.39 -1.02 -16.46
CA TRP A 98 -6.61 0.20 -16.23
C TRP A 98 -6.98 0.91 -14.94
N MET A 99 -8.27 1.11 -14.69
CA MET A 99 -8.72 1.78 -13.46
C MET A 99 -8.34 0.96 -12.23
N HIS A 100 -8.50 -0.37 -12.27
CA HIS A 100 -8.02 -1.25 -11.22
C HIS A 100 -6.53 -1.07 -10.97
N PHE A 101 -5.73 -1.18 -12.03
CA PHE A 101 -4.28 -1.07 -11.94
C PHE A 101 -3.84 0.26 -11.31
N VAL A 102 -4.38 1.39 -11.80
CA VAL A 102 -3.99 2.72 -11.32
C VAL A 102 -4.51 2.98 -9.91
N PHE A 103 -5.80 2.79 -9.66
CA PHE A 103 -6.41 3.15 -8.38
C PHE A 103 -5.94 2.25 -7.24
N MET A 104 -5.78 0.95 -7.49
CA MET A 104 -5.26 0.04 -6.46
C MET A 104 -3.83 0.42 -6.07
N ASN A 105 -2.93 0.63 -7.04
CA ASN A 105 -1.54 0.94 -6.74
C ASN A 105 -1.37 2.31 -6.07
N ILE A 106 -2.02 3.36 -6.60
CA ILE A 106 -1.94 4.71 -6.04
C ILE A 106 -2.61 4.78 -4.68
N GLY A 107 -3.82 4.21 -4.54
CA GLY A 107 -4.56 4.22 -3.29
C GLY A 107 -3.84 3.47 -2.17
N VAL A 108 -3.28 2.29 -2.46
CA VAL A 108 -2.55 1.49 -1.46
C VAL A 108 -1.23 2.16 -1.08
N ALA A 109 -0.42 2.58 -2.04
CA ALA A 109 0.84 3.27 -1.73
C ALA A 109 0.57 4.55 -0.95
N GLY A 110 -0.35 5.40 -1.42
CA GLY A 110 -0.66 6.66 -0.76
C GLY A 110 -1.23 6.51 0.65
N SER A 111 -2.18 5.59 0.86
CA SER A 111 -2.75 5.37 2.20
C SER A 111 -1.71 4.82 3.18
N THR A 112 -0.96 3.80 2.78
CA THR A 112 0.00 3.13 3.65
C THR A 112 1.24 3.98 3.92
N TRP A 113 1.73 4.74 2.94
CA TRP A 113 2.86 5.64 3.12
C TRP A 113 2.49 6.84 3.97
N ALA A 114 1.28 7.39 3.81
CA ALA A 114 0.78 8.43 4.71
C ALA A 114 0.61 7.90 6.14
N LEU A 115 0.14 6.66 6.31
CA LEU A 115 0.06 6.01 7.62
C LEU A 115 1.45 5.81 8.26
N MET A 116 2.44 5.39 7.46
CA MET A 116 3.84 5.31 7.87
C MET A 116 4.39 6.67 8.29
N TYR A 117 4.21 7.69 7.46
CA TYR A 117 4.67 9.05 7.75
C TYR A 117 4.04 9.61 9.04
N ALA A 118 2.72 9.54 9.17
CA ALA A 118 2.01 10.02 10.36
C ALA A 118 2.48 9.29 11.63
N GLY A 119 2.68 7.97 11.54
CA GLY A 119 3.20 7.17 12.65
C GLY A 119 4.65 7.51 13.02
N TYR A 120 5.49 7.84 12.03
CA TYR A 120 6.86 8.32 12.27
C TYR A 120 6.86 9.65 13.02
N GLU A 121 6.08 10.63 12.56
CA GLU A 121 6.00 11.96 13.20
C GLU A 121 5.47 11.86 14.64
N GLY A 122 4.36 11.16 14.83
CA GLY A 122 3.76 10.98 16.16
C GLY A 122 4.65 10.15 17.09
N GLY A 123 5.28 9.09 16.57
CA GLY A 123 6.22 8.27 17.32
C GLY A 123 7.49 9.03 17.73
N SER A 124 8.02 9.87 16.84
CA SER A 124 9.17 10.76 17.11
C SER A 124 8.86 11.73 18.23
N TYR A 125 7.70 12.38 18.17
CA TYR A 125 7.25 13.31 19.19
C TYR A 125 7.17 12.64 20.57
N LEU A 126 6.55 11.46 20.66
CA LEU A 126 6.41 10.73 21.93
C LEU A 126 7.73 10.19 22.47
N ALA A 127 8.66 9.82 21.59
CA ALA A 127 10.00 9.40 22.00
C ALA A 127 10.78 10.54 22.69
N GLN A 128 10.47 11.80 22.37
CA GLN A 128 11.10 12.98 22.99
C GLN A 128 10.33 13.47 24.23
N HIS A 129 9.00 13.35 24.23
CA HIS A 129 8.12 13.96 25.26
C HIS A 129 7.56 12.95 26.28
N GLY A 130 7.87 11.67 26.12
CA GLY A 130 7.49 10.59 27.02
C GLY A 130 6.25 9.82 26.56
N VAL A 131 6.43 8.53 26.30
CA VAL A 131 5.39 7.62 25.81
C VAL A 131 4.34 7.25 26.87
N SER A 132 4.60 7.54 28.14
CA SER A 132 3.67 7.38 29.26
C SER A 132 3.03 8.71 29.69
N ASN A 133 3.41 9.83 29.07
CA ASN A 133 2.87 11.14 29.38
C ASN A 133 1.53 11.36 28.66
N ALA A 134 0.42 11.33 29.41
CA ALA A 134 -0.93 11.46 28.86
C ALA A 134 -1.13 12.74 28.04
N THR A 135 -0.54 13.87 28.46
CA THR A 135 -0.62 15.14 27.72
C THR A 135 0.11 15.04 26.38
N ALA A 136 1.29 14.42 26.36
CA ALA A 136 2.04 14.20 25.12
C ALA A 136 1.30 13.24 24.16
N ILE A 137 0.72 12.15 24.70
CA ILE A 137 -0.09 11.20 23.92
C ILE A 137 -1.30 11.91 23.30
N GLY A 138 -2.02 12.71 24.09
CA GLY A 138 -3.17 13.49 23.61
C GLY A 138 -2.76 14.44 22.49
N TYR A 139 -1.65 15.15 22.66
CA TYR A 139 -1.13 16.05 21.62
C TYR A 139 -0.79 15.29 20.33
N ALA A 140 -0.10 14.15 20.42
CA ALA A 140 0.27 13.35 19.25
C ALA A 140 -0.98 12.86 18.48
N HIS A 141 -2.01 12.39 19.17
CA HIS A 141 -3.22 11.88 18.50
C HIS A 141 -4.05 13.00 17.88
N VAL A 142 -4.21 14.12 18.56
CA VAL A 142 -5.08 15.21 18.11
C VAL A 142 -4.38 16.09 17.08
N ASN A 143 -3.13 16.49 17.32
CA ASN A 143 -2.47 17.51 16.50
C ASN A 143 -1.56 16.90 15.42
N ILE A 144 -1.06 15.68 15.64
CA ILE A 144 -0.18 15.02 14.66
C ILE A 144 -0.97 14.02 13.83
N LEU A 145 -1.67 13.06 14.44
CA LEU A 145 -2.34 11.98 13.70
C LEU A 145 -3.69 12.38 13.09
N SER A 146 -4.53 13.11 13.82
CA SER A 146 -5.89 13.46 13.36
C SER A 146 -5.92 14.12 11.96
N PRO A 147 -5.02 15.06 11.63
CA PRO A 147 -4.98 15.67 10.29
C PRO A 147 -4.75 14.66 9.15
N TRP A 148 -4.14 13.50 9.42
CA TRP A 148 -3.88 12.46 8.42
C TRP A 148 -5.04 11.48 8.23
N VAL A 149 -5.98 11.41 9.17
CA VAL A 149 -7.12 10.47 9.11
C VAL A 149 -7.89 10.64 7.81
N THR A 150 -8.29 11.87 7.48
CA THR A 150 -9.11 12.17 6.29
C THR A 150 -8.35 11.92 4.98
N PRO A 151 -7.11 12.42 4.77
CA PRO A 151 -6.31 12.09 3.60
C PRO A 151 -6.11 10.58 3.39
N ILE A 152 -5.79 9.85 4.46
CA ILE A 152 -5.64 8.39 4.41
C ILE A 152 -6.96 7.74 3.99
N GLY A 153 -8.07 8.17 4.58
CA GLY A 153 -9.41 7.70 4.25
C GLY A 153 -9.74 7.85 2.76
N TYR A 154 -9.41 8.99 2.15
CA TYR A 154 -9.60 9.18 0.70
C TYR A 154 -8.76 8.20 -0.13
N MET A 155 -7.49 7.99 0.24
CA MET A 155 -6.61 7.06 -0.49
C MET A 155 -7.06 5.61 -0.35
N VAL A 156 -7.56 5.23 0.83
CA VAL A 156 -8.21 3.92 1.02
C VAL A 156 -9.44 3.80 0.12
N GLY A 157 -10.27 4.85 0.04
CA GLY A 157 -11.42 4.89 -0.87
C GLY A 157 -11.02 4.67 -2.34
N VAL A 158 -9.93 5.30 -2.79
CA VAL A 158 -9.36 5.08 -4.12
C VAL A 158 -8.93 3.62 -4.31
N ALA A 159 -8.22 3.04 -3.33
CA ALA A 159 -7.78 1.64 -3.40
C ALA A 159 -8.97 0.67 -3.50
N VAL A 160 -10.00 0.88 -2.68
CA VAL A 160 -11.23 0.06 -2.66
C VAL A 160 -11.98 0.17 -3.98
N LEU A 161 -12.12 1.38 -4.52
CA LEU A 161 -12.73 1.57 -5.83
C LEU A 161 -11.95 0.82 -6.91
N GLY A 162 -10.62 0.90 -6.89
CA GLY A 162 -9.76 0.12 -7.78
C GLY A 162 -10.05 -1.38 -7.71
N ALA A 163 -10.07 -1.95 -6.51
CA ALA A 163 -10.33 -3.37 -6.30
C ALA A 163 -11.72 -3.80 -6.80
N ILE A 164 -12.76 -3.00 -6.55
CA ILE A 164 -14.12 -3.26 -7.03
C ILE A 164 -14.16 -3.27 -8.57
N LEU A 165 -13.56 -2.26 -9.22
CA LEU A 165 -13.50 -2.17 -10.68
C LEU A 165 -12.73 -3.36 -11.28
N GLY A 166 -11.67 -3.80 -10.60
CA GLY A 166 -10.93 -5.02 -10.94
C GLY A 166 -11.78 -6.28 -10.90
N GLY A 167 -12.49 -6.50 -9.79
CA GLY A 167 -13.40 -7.62 -9.62
C GLY A 167 -14.51 -7.63 -10.68
N LEU A 168 -15.11 -6.48 -10.97
CA LEU A 168 -16.10 -6.33 -12.04
C LEU A 168 -15.50 -6.66 -13.41
N GLY A 169 -14.30 -6.15 -13.72
CA GLY A 169 -13.59 -6.44 -14.96
C GLY A 169 -13.33 -7.93 -15.15
N TYR A 170 -12.89 -8.61 -14.09
CA TYR A 170 -12.66 -10.05 -14.06
C TYR A 170 -13.96 -10.85 -14.31
N LEU A 171 -15.03 -10.53 -13.58
CA LEU A 171 -16.32 -11.22 -13.72
C LEU A 171 -16.93 -11.03 -15.11
N LEU A 172 -16.87 -9.83 -15.66
CA LEU A 172 -17.35 -9.56 -17.01
C LEU A 172 -16.54 -10.33 -18.04
N ARG A 173 -15.20 -10.23 -17.99
CA ARG A 173 -14.35 -10.84 -19.01
C ARG A 173 -14.42 -12.37 -18.98
N SER A 174 -14.52 -12.99 -17.81
CA SER A 174 -14.66 -14.44 -17.68
C SER A 174 -15.92 -14.99 -18.36
N ARG A 175 -17.01 -14.21 -18.38
CA ARG A 175 -18.32 -14.59 -18.97
C ARG A 175 -18.47 -14.26 -20.45
N MET A 176 -17.68 -13.32 -20.97
CA MET A 176 -17.70 -12.98 -22.40
C MET A 176 -17.15 -14.14 -23.25
N LYS A 177 -17.68 -14.32 -24.46
CA LYS A 177 -17.15 -15.29 -25.43
C LYS A 177 -15.79 -14.83 -25.96
#